data_AF-A0A6C1NXW8-F1
#
_entry.id   AF-A0A6C1NXW8-F1
#
_cell.length_a   1.000
_cell.length_b   1.000
_cell.length_c   1.000
_cell.angle_alpha   90.00
_cell.angle_beta   90.00
_cell.angle_gamma   90.00
#
_symmetry.space_group_name_H-M   'P 1'
#
loop_
_entity.id
_entity.type
_entity.pdbx_description
1 polymer ?
#
loop_
_entity_poly.entity_id
_entity_poly.type
_entity_poly.pdbx_seq_one_letter_code
_entity_poly.pdbx_strand_id
1 'polypeptide(L)'
;MARENSIQLYKRVDAELKSPVPKPVYYLAGEEAFFTDRLQKSAISRVPPDLKDFNLDILYGQDTTLQKVVGICRSYPMMAEMRVVILREFHG
;
A
#
# COMPACT_ATOMS: atom_id res chain seq x y z
N MET A 1 18.33 -5.52 -22.13
CA MET A 1 18.08 -4.72 -20.91
C MET A 1 18.39 -5.58 -19.71
N ALA A 2 19.27 -5.15 -18.81
CA ALA A 2 19.49 -5.85 -17.54
C ALA A 2 18.19 -5.82 -16.72
N ARG A 3 17.79 -6.95 -16.12
CA ARG A 3 16.67 -6.96 -15.17
C ARG A 3 17.05 -6.09 -13.97
N GLU A 4 16.14 -5.21 -13.58
CA GLU A 4 16.24 -4.46 -12.32
C GLU A 4 16.32 -5.45 -11.16
N ASN A 5 17.28 -5.26 -10.24
CA ASN A 5 17.39 -6.11 -9.05
C ASN A 5 16.46 -5.62 -7.92
N SER A 6 16.27 -6.44 -6.87
CA SER A 6 15.36 -6.12 -5.76
C SER A 6 15.65 -4.77 -5.10
N ILE A 7 16.93 -4.39 -4.97
CA ILE A 7 17.34 -3.12 -4.33
C ILE A 7 16.93 -1.93 -5.20
N GLN A 8 17.14 -2.01 -6.51
CA GLN A 8 16.76 -0.96 -7.46
C GLN A 8 15.24 -0.80 -7.52
N LEU A 9 14.52 -1.92 -7.60
CA LEU A 9 13.06 -1.97 -7.56
C LEU A 9 12.52 -1.34 -6.27
N TYR A 10 13.04 -1.73 -5.12
CA TYR A 10 12.68 -1.16 -3.82
C TYR A 10 12.86 0.36 -3.80
N LYS A 11 14.05 0.85 -4.18
CA LYS A 11 14.35 2.29 -4.18
C LYS A 11 13.39 3.07 -5.08
N ARG A 12 13.08 2.52 -6.26
CA ARG A 12 12.15 3.14 -7.20
C ARG A 12 10.73 3.21 -6.65
N VAL A 13 10.22 2.12 -6.08
CA VAL A 13 8.87 2.08 -5.51
C VAL A 13 8.76 2.95 -4.26
N ASP A 14 9.77 2.97 -3.39
CA ASP A 14 9.82 3.84 -2.20
C ASP A 14 9.83 5.32 -2.58
N ALA A 15 10.61 5.70 -3.61
CA ALA A 15 10.61 7.06 -4.14
C ALA A 15 9.24 7.46 -4.74
N GLU A 16 8.59 6.53 -5.46
CA GLU A 16 7.26 6.76 -6.03
C GLU A 16 6.19 6.93 -4.94
N LEU A 17 6.21 6.07 -3.91
CA LEU A 17 5.31 6.17 -2.76
C LEU A 17 5.49 7.48 -1.97
N LYS A 18 6.68 8.08 -1.99
CA LYS A 18 6.98 9.36 -1.32
C LYS A 18 6.74 10.59 -2.20
N SER A 19 6.45 10.40 -3.48
CA SER A 19 6.13 11.51 -4.38
C SER A 19 4.80 12.17 -3.98
N PRO A 20 4.55 13.44 -4.33
CA PRO A 20 3.29 14.09 -4.03
C PRO A 20 2.07 13.32 -4.57
N VAL A 21 2.20 12.73 -5.77
CA VAL A 21 1.15 11.98 -6.46
C VAL A 21 1.64 10.55 -6.74
N PRO A 22 1.52 9.63 -5.77
CA PRO A 22 1.90 8.23 -5.97
C PRO A 22 0.92 7.55 -6.93
N LYS A 23 1.31 6.40 -7.46
CA LYS A 23 0.36 5.57 -8.22
C LYS A 23 -0.76 5.07 -7.30
N PRO A 24 -1.97 4.85 -7.83
CA PRO A 24 -3.11 4.44 -7.02
C PRO A 24 -3.04 2.98 -6.54
N VAL A 25 -2.26 2.12 -7.21
CA VAL A 25 -2.20 0.68 -6.93
C VAL A 25 -0.76 0.18 -7.02
N TYR A 26 -0.36 -0.59 -6.00
CA TYR A 26 0.93 -1.27 -5.91
C TYR A 26 0.69 -2.75 -5.65
N TYR A 27 1.37 -3.61 -6.42
CA TYR A 27 1.44 -5.05 -6.15
C TYR A 27 2.84 -5.36 -5.61
N LEU A 28 2.90 -5.72 -4.33
CA LEU A 28 4.14 -6.04 -3.64
C LEU A 28 4.22 -7.55 -3.44
N ALA A 29 5.13 -8.20 -4.14
CA ALA A 29 5.36 -9.63 -4.05
C ALA A 29 6.87 -9.92 -4.16
N GLY A 30 7.33 -10.93 -3.42
CA GLY A 30 8.72 -11.35 -3.39
C GLY A 30 9.03 -12.14 -2.13
N GLU A 31 10.15 -12.86 -2.15
CA GLU A 31 10.62 -13.66 -1.02
C GLU A 31 11.21 -12.79 0.10
N GLU A 32 11.64 -11.57 -0.23
CA GLU A 32 12.28 -10.63 0.69
C GLU A 32 11.26 -9.77 1.45
N ALA A 33 10.75 -10.28 2.58
CA ALA A 33 9.79 -9.57 3.43
C ALA A 33 10.27 -8.19 3.91
N PHE A 34 11.59 -8.00 4.07
CA PHE A 34 12.17 -6.73 4.54
C PHE A 34 11.80 -5.55 3.63
N PHE A 35 11.83 -5.72 2.31
CA PHE A 35 11.48 -4.64 1.38
C PHE A 35 9.98 -4.37 1.39
N THR A 36 9.14 -5.41 1.38
CA THR A 36 7.69 -5.24 1.42
C THR A 36 7.23 -4.56 2.70
N ASP A 37 7.83 -4.88 3.84
CA ASP A 37 7.52 -4.24 5.13
C ASP A 37 7.92 -2.76 5.14
N ARG A 38 9.07 -2.42 4.56
CA ARG A 38 9.52 -1.03 4.43
C ARG A 38 8.60 -0.22 3.52
N LEU A 39 8.19 -0.78 2.38
CA LEU A 39 7.26 -0.13 1.44
C LEU A 39 5.88 0.05 2.07
N GLN A 40 5.37 -0.95 2.81
CA GLN A 40 4.13 -0.80 3.58
C GLN A 40 4.21 0.32 4.61
N LYS A 41 5.32 0.43 5.35
CA LYS A 41 5.53 1.55 6.29
C LYS A 41 5.54 2.90 5.57
N SER A 42 6.15 2.98 4.39
CA SER A 42 6.12 4.20 3.57
C SER A 42 4.69 4.55 3.13
N ALA A 43 3.90 3.58 2.68
CA ALA A 43 2.50 3.80 2.34
C ALA A 43 1.68 4.27 3.56
N ILE A 44 1.83 3.63 4.72
CA ILE A 44 1.15 4.00 5.97
C ILE A 44 1.50 5.43 6.42
N SER A 45 2.76 5.85 6.23
CA SER A 45 3.21 7.20 6.63
C SER A 45 2.55 8.34 5.85
N ARG A 46 1.85 8.04 4.75
CA ARG A 46 1.07 9.03 4.00
C ARG A 46 -0.19 9.48 4.73
N VAL A 47 -0.64 8.72 5.73
CA VAL A 47 -1.79 9.08 6.55
C VAL A 47 -1.30 9.62 7.88
N PRO A 48 -1.65 10.88 8.25
CA PRO A 48 -1.33 11.45 9.55
C PRO A 48 -1.79 10.53 10.70
N PRO A 49 -1.00 10.37 11.78
CA PRO A 49 -1.30 9.42 12.85
C PRO A 49 -2.72 9.54 13.44
N ASP A 50 -3.21 10.77 13.61
CA ASP A 50 -4.53 11.14 14.14
C ASP A 50 -5.68 10.84 13.17
N LEU A 51 -5.39 10.65 11.89
CA LEU A 51 -6.38 10.36 10.84
C LEU A 51 -6.37 8.91 10.37
N LYS A 52 -5.50 8.05 10.93
CA LYS A 52 -5.35 6.65 10.51
C LYS A 52 -6.62 5.84 10.71
N ASP A 53 -7.33 6.03 11.83
CA ASP A 53 -8.55 5.29 12.12
C ASP A 53 -9.64 5.47 11.05
N PHE A 54 -9.59 6.57 10.31
CA PHE A 54 -10.55 6.88 9.24
C PHE A 54 -10.02 6.62 7.84
N ASN A 55 -8.69 6.65 7.64
CA ASN A 55 -8.07 6.68 6.31
C ASN A 55 -7.08 5.55 6.05
N LEU A 56 -6.89 4.63 6.99
CA LEU A 56 -6.03 3.47 6.84
C LEU A 56 -6.79 2.18 7.14
N ASP A 57 -6.83 1.26 6.19
CA ASP A 57 -7.25 -0.13 6.44
C ASP A 57 -6.11 -1.08 6.17
N ILE A 58 -5.93 -2.02 7.09
CA ILE A 58 -5.07 -3.18 6.90
C ILE A 58 -6.00 -4.40 6.95
N LEU A 59 -6.10 -5.09 5.82
CA LEU A 59 -6.98 -6.22 5.60
C LEU A 59 -6.13 -7.47 5.31
N TYR A 60 -6.66 -8.64 5.64
CA TYR A 60 -6.05 -9.92 5.32
C TYR A 60 -6.94 -10.67 4.32
N GLY A 61 -6.34 -11.23 3.27
CA GLY A 61 -7.06 -11.86 2.17
C GLY A 61 -7.94 -13.02 2.60
N GLN A 62 -7.51 -13.78 3.61
CA GLN A 62 -8.28 -14.88 4.19
C GLN A 62 -9.57 -14.42 4.93
N ASP A 63 -9.61 -13.17 5.41
CA ASP A 63 -10.68 -12.63 6.27
C ASP A 63 -11.57 -11.61 5.55
N THR A 64 -11.42 -11.46 4.23
CA THR A 64 -12.12 -10.44 3.45
C THR A 64 -12.54 -10.94 2.07
N THR A 65 -13.40 -10.18 1.40
CA THR A 65 -13.77 -10.43 0.01
C THR A 65 -13.28 -9.29 -0.87
N LEU A 66 -13.04 -9.57 -2.15
CA LEU A 66 -12.63 -8.55 -3.12
C LEU A 66 -13.67 -7.41 -3.19
N GLN A 67 -14.96 -7.75 -3.11
CA GLN A 67 -16.05 -6.76 -3.11
C GLN A 67 -15.94 -5.81 -1.91
N LYS A 68 -15.60 -6.31 -0.72
CA LYS A 68 -15.38 -5.48 0.47
C LYS A 68 -14.17 -4.57 0.31
N VAL A 69 -13.03 -5.10 -0.18
CA VAL A 69 -11.81 -4.31 -0.43
C VAL A 69 -12.09 -3.17 -1.42
N VAL A 70 -12.73 -3.49 -2.55
CA VAL A 70 -13.09 -2.49 -3.57
C VAL A 70 -14.07 -1.46 -3.01
N GLY A 71 -15.03 -1.87 -2.19
CA GLY A 71 -15.95 -0.96 -1.51
C GLY A 71 -15.22 0.07 -0.65
N ILE A 72 -14.24 -0.38 0.13
CA ILE A 72 -13.42 0.50 0.98
C ILE A 72 -12.58 1.47 0.12
N CYS A 73 -11.96 0.99 -0.96
CA CYS A 73 -11.17 1.82 -1.87
C CYS A 73 -12.00 2.91 -2.58
N ARG A 74 -13.33 2.72 -2.69
CA ARG A 74 -14.26 3.70 -3.30
C ARG A 74 -14.74 4.77 -2.30
N SER A 75 -14.52 4.58 -1.01
CA SER A 75 -14.87 5.56 0.01
C SER A 75 -13.95 6.77 -0.07
N TYR A 76 -14.52 7.97 0.03
CA TYR A 76 -13.74 9.20 0.07
C TYR A 76 -12.84 9.25 1.32
N PRO A 77 -11.64 9.83 1.21
CA PRO A 77 -10.81 10.16 2.37
C PRO A 77 -11.56 11.11 3.33
N MET A 78 -11.34 10.93 4.63
CA MET A 78 -11.93 11.75 5.68
C MET A 78 -10.90 12.73 6.22
N MET A 79 -11.07 14.02 5.90
CA MET A 79 -10.17 15.11 6.31
C MET A 79 -8.70 14.87 5.93
N ALA A 80 -8.44 14.07 4.89
CA ALA A 80 -7.12 13.72 4.40
C ALA A 80 -7.06 13.84 2.88
N GLU A 81 -5.85 13.93 2.32
CA GLU A 81 -5.65 13.95 0.86
C GLU A 81 -5.96 12.60 0.21
N MET A 82 -5.76 11.50 0.93
CA MET A 82 -5.98 10.15 0.41
C MET A 82 -6.28 9.11 1.49
N ARG A 83 -6.87 8.00 1.06
CA ARG A 83 -7.01 6.76 1.84
C ARG A 83 -5.92 5.77 1.44
N VAL A 84 -5.39 5.04 2.41
CA VAL A 84 -4.46 3.93 2.18
C VAL A 84 -5.13 2.63 2.58
N VAL A 85 -5.21 1.69 1.64
CA VAL A 85 -5.77 0.35 1.88
C VAL A 85 -4.67 -0.67 1.58
N ILE A 86 -4.32 -1.49 2.56
CA ILE A 86 -3.31 -2.54 2.44
C ILE A 86 -4.01 -3.89 2.57
N LEU A 87 -3.97 -4.70 1.51
CA LEU A 87 -4.41 -6.09 1.53
C LEU A 87 -3.19 -7.01 1.65
N ARG A 88 -3.08 -7.71 2.78
CA ARG A 88 -2.03 -8.70 3.05
C ARG A 88 -2.53 -10.10 2.75
N GLU A 89 -1.60 -11.01 2.48
CA GLU A 89 -1.85 -12.47 2.47
C GLU A 89 -3.13 -12.86 1.72
N PHE A 90 -3.13 -12.61 0.42
CA PHE A 90 -4.23 -12.99 -0.46
C PHE A 90 -3.76 -14.02 -1.49
N HIS A 91 -4.67 -14.94 -1.83
CA HIS A 91 -4.49 -15.93 -2.87
C HIS A 91 -5.45 -15.60 -4.02
N GLY A 92 -4.98 -15.74 -5.25
CA GLY A 92 -5.79 -15.62 -6.46
C GLY A 92 -6.47 -16.91 -6.83
#